data_AF-A0A379XLR5-F1
#
_entry.id   AF-A0A379XLR5-F1
#
_cell.length_a   1.000
_cell.length_b   1.000
_cell.length_c   1.000
_cell.angle_alpha   90.00
_cell.angle_beta   90.00
_cell.angle_gamma   90.00
#
_symmetry.space_group_name_H-M   'P 1'
#
loop_
_entity.id
_entity.type
_entity.pdbx_description
1 polymer ?
#
loop_
_entity_poly.entity_id
_entity_poly.type
_entity_poly.pdbx_seq_one_letter_code
_entity_poly.pdbx_strand_id
1 'polypeptide(L)'
;MSALVYFSSSSENTHRFMQRLGLPATRIPLNERERIRVDEPYILVVPSYGGGGMAGAVPRQVIRFLNDEHNRARIRGVIASGNRNFGDAWGCAGDVIAQKMRRTLAVPL
;
A
#
# COMPACT_ATOMS: atom_id res chain seq x y z
N MET A 1 15.60 -1.58 -12.06
CA MET A 1 15.58 -1.92 -10.61
C MET A 1 14.13 -1.87 -10.15
N SER A 2 13.65 -2.85 -9.38
CA SER A 2 12.27 -2.77 -8.83
C SER A 2 12.19 -1.73 -7.72
N ALA A 3 11.23 -0.81 -7.81
CA ALA A 3 11.04 0.26 -6.85
C ALA A 3 10.10 -0.15 -5.72
N LEU A 4 10.22 0.49 -4.55
CA LEU A 4 9.20 0.43 -3.50
C LEU A 4 8.31 1.66 -3.59
N VAL A 5 7.00 1.45 -3.49
CA VAL A 5 6.03 2.54 -3.34
C VAL A 5 5.29 2.29 -2.04
N TYR A 6 5.08 3.32 -1.23
CA TYR A 6 4.40 3.13 0.04
C TYR A 6 3.48 4.28 0.41
N PHE A 7 2.50 3.99 1.24
CA PHE A 7 1.69 5.01 1.90
C PHE A 7 1.91 4.98 3.41
N SER A 8 1.90 6.15 4.04
CA SER A 8 1.87 6.27 5.48
C SER A 8 1.07 7.51 5.87
N SER A 9 0.13 7.34 6.80
CA SER A 9 -0.62 8.45 7.39
C SER A 9 0.26 9.30 8.31
N SER A 10 -0.37 10.29 8.96
CA SER A 10 0.24 11.17 9.96
C SER A 10 0.82 10.43 11.18
N SER A 11 0.45 9.18 11.46
CA SER A 11 1.09 8.39 12.54
C SER A 11 2.47 7.85 12.14
N GLU A 12 2.76 7.85 10.85
CA GLU A 12 4.07 7.54 10.26
C GLU A 12 4.63 6.14 10.54
N ASN A 13 3.80 5.18 10.98
CA ASN A 13 4.23 3.81 11.26
C ASN A 13 4.91 3.16 10.04
N THR A 14 4.26 3.16 8.88
CA THR A 14 4.83 2.60 7.65
C THR A 14 6.03 3.41 7.19
N HIS A 15 6.01 4.74 7.35
CA HIS A 15 7.16 5.59 7.01
C HIS A 15 8.41 5.21 7.82
N ARG A 16 8.29 5.02 9.15
CA ARG A 16 9.39 4.58 10.00
C ARG A 16 9.90 3.19 9.61
N PHE A 17 9.01 2.28 9.22
CA PHE A 17 9.42 0.97 8.67
C PHE A 17 10.27 1.14 7.41
N MET A 18 9.83 1.96 6.46
CA MET A 18 10.56 2.21 5.21
C MET A 18 11.91 2.89 5.45
N GLN A 19 12.00 3.82 6.40
CA GLN A 19 13.27 4.45 6.79
C GLN A 19 14.28 3.42 7.33
N ARG A 20 13.82 2.49 8.17
CA ARG A 20 14.67 1.40 8.71
C ARG A 20 15.07 0.38 7.66
N LEU A 21 14.19 0.14 6.68
CA LEU A 21 14.48 -0.75 5.56
C LEU A 21 15.64 -0.23 4.69
N GLY A 22 15.83 1.10 4.63
CA GLY A 22 16.99 1.72 3.97
C GLY A 22 17.03 1.54 2.45
N LEU A 23 15.92 1.13 1.84
CA LEU A 23 15.80 0.92 0.39
C LEU A 23 15.14 2.14 -0.29
N PRO A 24 15.50 2.45 -1.55
CA PRO A 24 14.85 3.51 -2.32
C PRO A 24 13.33 3.28 -2.41
N ALA A 25 12.56 4.29 -2.01
CA ALA A 25 11.11 4.19 -1.98
C ALA A 25 10.41 5.53 -2.26
N THR A 26 9.32 5.48 -3.01
CA THR A 26 8.46 6.62 -3.31
C THR A 26 7.26 6.65 -2.36
N ARG A 27 7.06 7.75 -1.64
CA ARG A 27 5.91 7.94 -0.75
C ARG A 27 4.73 8.48 -1.54
N ILE A 28 3.59 7.78 -1.49
CA ILE A 28 2.30 8.32 -1.94
C ILE A 28 1.95 9.52 -1.04
N PRO A 29 1.64 10.70 -1.60
CA PRO A 29 1.34 11.89 -0.83
C PRO A 29 0.22 11.70 0.19
N LEU A 30 0.34 12.35 1.34
CA LEU A 30 -0.72 12.38 2.35
C LEU A 30 -1.90 13.24 1.89
N ASN A 31 -1.59 14.37 1.25
CA ASN A 31 -2.55 15.28 0.66
C ASN A 31 -3.26 14.60 -0.52
N GLU A 32 -4.57 14.36 -0.38
CA GLU A 32 -5.34 13.65 -1.41
C GLU A 32 -5.45 14.39 -2.77
N ARG A 33 -5.08 15.67 -2.82
CA ARG A 33 -5.06 16.48 -4.06
C ARG A 33 -3.79 16.25 -4.87
N GLU A 34 -2.71 15.85 -4.22
CA GLU A 34 -1.44 15.56 -4.88
C GLU A 34 -1.46 14.16 -5.49
N ARG A 35 -0.83 14.03 -6.65
CA ARG A 35 -0.71 12.76 -7.37
C ARG A 35 0.71 12.55 -7.82
N ILE A 36 1.10 11.28 -7.85
CA ILE A 36 2.39 10.83 -8.37
C ILE A 36 2.16 9.77 -9.44
N ARG A 37 3.10 9.69 -10.37
CA ARG A 37 3.24 8.58 -11.30
C ARG A 37 4.55 7.86 -11.04
N VAL A 38 4.52 6.55 -11.21
CA VAL A 38 5.69 5.69 -11.08
C VAL A 38 5.87 4.98 -12.41
N ASP A 39 7.06 5.12 -12.99
CA ASP A 39 7.34 4.62 -14.34
C ASP A 39 7.98 3.23 -14.36
N GLU A 40 8.51 2.80 -13.22
CA GLU A 40 9.16 1.50 -13.04
C GLU A 40 8.24 0.48 -12.34
N PRO A 41 8.41 -0.83 -12.58
CA PRO A 41 7.73 -1.86 -11.81
C PRO A 41 8.01 -1.76 -10.30
N TYR A 42 6.97 -1.89 -9.47
CA TYR A 42 7.09 -1.68 -8.02
C TYR A 42 6.36 -2.70 -7.15
N ILE A 43 6.80 -2.79 -5.89
CA ILE A 43 6.05 -3.42 -4.79
C ILE A 43 5.41 -2.32 -3.95
N LEU A 44 4.11 -2.46 -3.65
CA LEU A 44 3.36 -1.51 -2.84
C LEU A 44 3.39 -1.91 -1.36
N VAL A 45 3.76 -1.00 -0.45
CA VAL A 45 3.68 -1.20 1.01
C VAL A 45 2.60 -0.30 1.60
N VAL A 46 1.58 -0.87 2.24
CA VAL A 46 0.37 -0.15 2.64
C VAL A 46 -0.13 -0.54 4.03
N PRO A 47 -0.51 0.43 4.90
CA PRO A 47 -1.21 0.12 6.15
C PRO A 47 -2.68 -0.25 5.89
N SER A 48 -3.20 -1.16 6.71
CA SER A 48 -4.62 -1.50 6.71
C SER A 48 -5.42 -0.62 7.68
N TYR A 49 -6.55 -0.11 7.20
CA TYR A 49 -7.57 0.61 7.98
C TYR A 49 -8.87 -0.20 8.05
N GLY A 50 -10.00 0.44 8.40
CA GLY A 50 -11.32 -0.22 8.35
C GLY A 50 -11.78 -0.90 9.64
N GLY A 51 -11.04 -0.75 10.75
CA GLY A 51 -11.53 -1.07 12.10
C GLY A 51 -11.96 -2.53 12.33
N GLY A 52 -11.42 -3.48 11.57
CA GLY A 52 -11.77 -4.91 11.67
C GLY A 52 -12.56 -5.48 10.49
N GLY A 53 -12.91 -4.67 9.49
CA GLY A 53 -13.58 -5.14 8.27
C GLY A 53 -12.79 -4.87 6.99
N MET A 54 -13.21 -5.48 5.87
CA MET A 54 -12.64 -5.22 4.53
C MET A 54 -13.08 -3.85 3.97
N ALA A 55 -14.25 -3.36 4.37
CA ALA A 55 -14.74 -2.04 3.95
C ALA A 55 -13.86 -0.94 4.54
N GLY A 56 -13.24 -0.14 3.67
CA GLY A 56 -12.32 0.93 4.10
C GLY A 56 -10.93 0.44 4.52
N ALA A 57 -10.59 -0.82 4.23
CA ALA A 57 -9.26 -1.37 4.51
C ALA A 57 -8.13 -0.60 3.81
N VAL A 58 -8.37 -0.19 2.56
CA VAL A 58 -7.37 0.49 1.73
C VAL A 58 -7.50 2.01 1.90
N PRO A 59 -6.40 2.74 2.21
CA PRO A 59 -6.41 4.19 2.28
C PRO A 59 -6.88 4.84 0.97
N ARG A 60 -7.64 5.94 1.04
CA ARG A 60 -8.19 6.64 -0.14
C ARG A 60 -7.10 7.10 -1.12
N GLN A 61 -5.95 7.55 -0.60
CA GLN A 61 -4.79 7.93 -1.40
C GLN A 61 -4.27 6.76 -2.23
N VAL A 62 -4.22 5.57 -1.65
CA VAL A 62 -3.79 4.34 -2.34
C VAL A 62 -4.82 3.91 -3.38
N ILE A 63 -6.12 4.00 -3.08
CA ILE A 63 -7.18 3.76 -4.05
C ILE A 63 -7.03 4.72 -5.26
N ARG A 64 -6.83 6.01 -5.02
CA ARG A 64 -6.64 7.01 -6.09
C ARG A 64 -5.38 6.76 -6.91
N PHE A 65 -4.29 6.35 -6.25
CA PHE A 65 -3.03 5.98 -6.90
C PHE A 65 -3.21 4.76 -7.82
N LEU A 66 -3.89 3.71 -7.34
CA LEU A 66 -4.15 2.47 -8.09
C LEU A 66 -5.28 2.58 -9.12
N ASN A 67 -6.12 3.62 -9.04
CA ASN A 67 -7.11 3.92 -10.07
C ASN A 67 -6.48 4.59 -11.31
N ASP A 68 -5.26 5.14 -11.22
CA ASP A 68 -4.49 5.52 -12.40
C ASP A 68 -3.95 4.24 -13.06
N GLU A 69 -4.39 3.98 -14.30
CA GLU A 69 -4.02 2.78 -15.04
C GLU A 69 -2.52 2.65 -15.26
N HIS A 70 -1.81 3.77 -15.39
CA HIS A 70 -0.36 3.83 -15.54
C HIS A 70 0.35 3.24 -14.32
N ASN A 71 -0.06 3.65 -13.12
CA ASN A 71 0.49 3.12 -11.87
C ASN A 71 0.06 1.67 -11.67
N ARG A 72 -1.22 1.36 -11.95
CA ARG A 72 -1.77 0.01 -11.78
C ARG A 72 -1.06 -1.03 -12.65
N ALA A 73 -0.68 -0.69 -13.88
CA ALA A 73 0.00 -1.61 -14.80
C ALA A 73 1.39 -2.05 -14.30
N ARG A 74 1.98 -1.32 -13.34
CA ARG A 74 3.35 -1.52 -12.85
C ARG A 74 3.45 -2.20 -11.49
N ILE A 75 2.34 -2.44 -10.82
CA ILE A 75 2.36 -3.17 -9.55
C ILE A 75 2.79 -4.62 -9.77
N ARG A 76 3.71 -5.11 -8.94
CA ARG A 76 4.24 -6.50 -8.99
C ARG A 76 3.92 -7.28 -7.72
N GLY A 77 3.75 -6.59 -6.61
CA GLY A 77 3.41 -7.16 -5.31
C GLY A 77 2.73 -6.12 -4.41
N VAL A 78 2.03 -6.59 -3.39
CA VAL A 78 1.55 -5.77 -2.29
C VAL A 78 2.01 -6.38 -0.96
N ILE A 79 2.46 -5.50 -0.07
CA ILE A 79 2.82 -5.82 1.29
C ILE A 79 1.92 -4.99 2.20
N ALA A 80 1.19 -5.65 3.08
CA ALA A 80 0.26 -4.97 3.99
C ALA A 80 0.77 -4.99 5.42
N SER A 81 0.71 -3.82 6.08
CA SER A 81 0.94 -3.70 7.51
C SER A 81 -0.38 -3.50 8.26
N GLY A 82 -0.36 -3.77 9.55
CA GLY A 82 -1.52 -3.62 10.42
C GLY A 82 -1.15 -3.93 11.86
N ASN A 83 -2.18 -4.18 12.69
CA ASN A 83 -2.00 -4.64 14.06
C ASN A 83 -2.71 -5.99 14.21
N ARG A 84 -2.01 -7.00 14.76
CA ARG A 84 -2.55 -8.36 14.95
C ARG A 84 -3.76 -8.40 15.88
N ASN A 85 -3.96 -7.36 16.70
CA ASN A 85 -5.15 -7.22 17.55
C ASN A 85 -6.46 -7.12 16.75
N PHE A 86 -6.40 -6.89 15.43
CA PHE A 86 -7.57 -6.92 14.55
C PHE A 86 -7.95 -8.33 14.04
N GLY A 87 -7.29 -9.39 14.51
CA GLY A 87 -7.63 -10.77 14.18
C GLY A 87 -7.58 -11.02 12.66
N ASP A 88 -8.66 -11.58 12.11
CA ASP A 88 -8.77 -11.91 10.68
C ASP A 88 -8.68 -10.70 9.74
N ALA A 89 -8.86 -9.48 10.27
CA ALA A 89 -8.69 -8.26 9.51
C ALA A 89 -7.26 -7.70 9.53
N TRP A 90 -6.33 -8.36 10.22
CA TRP A 90 -4.93 -7.98 10.19
C TRP A 90 -4.37 -8.06 8.76
N GLY A 91 -3.89 -6.94 8.23
CA GLY A 91 -3.30 -6.89 6.89
C GLY A 91 -4.31 -6.94 5.74
N CYS A 92 -5.62 -6.81 5.99
CA CYS A 92 -6.67 -7.01 5.00
C CYS A 92 -6.60 -6.07 3.77
N ALA A 93 -5.90 -4.92 3.86
CA ALA A 93 -5.67 -4.07 2.70
C ALA A 93 -4.89 -4.80 1.59
N GLY A 94 -3.98 -5.71 1.97
CA GLY A 94 -3.20 -6.51 1.03
C GLY A 94 -4.10 -7.43 0.22
N ASP A 95 -5.00 -8.15 0.89
CA ASP A 95 -5.95 -9.07 0.25
C ASP A 95 -6.90 -8.33 -0.69
N VAL A 96 -7.47 -7.22 -0.23
CA VAL A 96 -8.35 -6.38 -1.05
C VAL A 96 -7.64 -5.89 -2.32
N ILE A 97 -6.39 -5.46 -2.20
CA ILE A 97 -5.59 -5.02 -3.36
C ILE A 97 -5.26 -6.21 -4.26
N ALA A 98 -4.74 -7.31 -3.73
CA ALA A 98 -4.34 -8.47 -4.53
C ALA A 98 -5.53 -9.11 -5.26
N GLN A 99 -6.68 -9.24 -4.60
CA GLN A 99 -7.91 -9.74 -5.22
C GLN A 99 -8.37 -8.85 -6.37
N LYS A 100 -8.24 -7.52 -6.23
CA LYS A 100 -8.56 -6.57 -7.31
C LYS A 100 -7.53 -6.62 -8.44
N MET A 101 -6.27 -6.95 -8.15
CA MET A 101 -5.19 -6.99 -9.14
C MET A 101 -5.01 -8.35 -9.81
N ARG A 102 -5.59 -9.44 -9.27
CA ARG A 102 -5.63 -10.85 -9.75
C ARG A 102 -4.32 -11.48 -10.29
N ARG A 103 -3.19 -10.77 -10.28
CA ARG A 103 -1.86 -11.18 -10.73
C ARG A 103 -0.74 -10.75 -9.78
N THR A 104 -1.07 -10.29 -8.58
CA THR A 104 -0.14 -9.64 -7.64
C THR A 104 -0.03 -10.44 -6.34
N LEU A 105 1.19 -10.79 -5.91
CA LEU A 105 1.46 -11.47 -4.64
C LEU A 105 1.15 -10.54 -3.44
N ALA A 106 0.37 -11.01 -2.46
CA ALA A 106 0.15 -10.33 -1.18
C ALA A 106 0.98 -11.00 -0.07
N VAL A 107 1.69 -10.20 0.74
CA VAL A 107 2.42 -10.67 1.93
C VAL A 107 2.12 -9.75 3.12
N PRO A 108 1.56 -10.25 4.23
CA PRO A 108 1.42 -9.47 5.46
C PRO A 108 2.77 -9.36 6.19
N LEU A 109 3.06 -8.19 6.81
CA LEU A 109 4.22 -7.96 7.71
C LEU A 109 3.81 -7.91 9.17
#